data_AF-A0A3B3CM32-F1
#
_entry.id   AF-A0A3B3CM32-F1
#
_cell.length_a   1.000
_cell.length_b   1.000
_cell.length_c   1.000
_cell.angle_alpha   90.00
_cell.angle_beta   90.00
_cell.angle_gamma   90.00
#
_symmetry.space_group_name_H-M   'P 1'
#
loop_
_entity.id
_entity.type
_entity.pdbx_description
1 polymer ?
#
loop_
_entity_poly.entity_id
_entity_poly.type
_entity_poly.pdbx_seq_one_letter_code
_entity_poly.pdbx_strand_id
1 'polypeptide(L)'
;MMSADTKIAELLTELHQLIKQTQEERSRSEHNLLNIQKTHERMQTENKTSPYYRTKLRGLYTTAKADAEAECSILRRALDKIAEIKSLQEERRIAAKSARVQSDNDPPRKTMRRGVLMTLLQQSAMTLPLWIGKPGERCPEHRDGFHWVLLHH
;
A
#
# COMPACT_ATOMS: atom_id res chain seq x y z
N MET A 1 -11.10 -27.60 -4.55
CA MET A 1 -10.62 -26.20 -4.46
C MET A 1 -10.38 -25.87 -3.00
N MET A 2 -9.23 -25.31 -2.65
CA MET A 2 -8.95 -24.89 -1.26
C MET A 2 -9.87 -23.73 -0.88
N SER A 3 -10.39 -23.72 0.34
CA SER A 3 -11.22 -22.62 0.85
C SER A 3 -10.37 -21.37 1.06
N ALA A 4 -10.96 -20.18 0.90
CA ALA A 4 -10.28 -18.92 1.20
C ALA A 4 -9.73 -18.89 2.64
N ASP A 5 -10.44 -19.51 3.60
CA ASP A 5 -9.99 -19.61 4.98
C ASP A 5 -8.73 -20.47 5.13
N THR A 6 -8.64 -21.57 4.38
CA THR A 6 -7.41 -22.40 4.36
C THR A 6 -6.24 -21.65 3.74
N LYS A 7 -6.48 -20.86 2.69
CA LYS A 7 -5.42 -20.06 2.06
C LYS A 7 -4.92 -18.94 2.97
N ILE A 8 -5.83 -18.25 3.67
CA ILE A 8 -5.45 -17.20 4.63
C ILE A 8 -4.60 -17.80 5.77
N ALA A 9 -4.95 -18.99 6.28
CA ALA A 9 -4.17 -19.66 7.34
C ALA A 9 -2.74 -20.00 6.90
N GLU A 10 -2.56 -20.47 5.67
CA GLU A 10 -1.24 -20.70 5.08
C GLU A 10 -0.43 -19.41 4.97
N LEU A 11 -1.03 -18.35 4.44
CA LEU A 11 -0.37 -17.05 4.29
C LEU A 11 0.03 -16.45 5.65
N LEU A 12 -0.78 -16.64 6.69
CA LEU A 12 -0.44 -16.24 8.06
C LEU A 12 0.74 -17.04 8.61
N THR A 13 0.82 -18.33 8.30
CA THR A 13 1.95 -19.19 8.69
C THR A 13 3.24 -18.77 7.98
N GLU A 14 3.17 -18.50 6.68
CA GLU A 14 4.29 -17.97 5.89
C GLU A 14 4.74 -16.60 6.41
N LEU A 15 3.79 -15.70 6.70
CA LEU A 15 4.08 -14.38 7.26
C LEU A 15 4.80 -14.48 8.60
N HIS A 16 4.34 -15.36 9.49
CA HIS A 16 4.99 -15.61 10.78
C HIS A 16 6.43 -16.11 10.60
N GLN A 17 6.66 -16.98 9.63
CA GLN A 17 8.01 -17.46 9.32
C GLN A 17 8.90 -16.33 8.78
N LEU A 18 8.38 -15.47 7.92
CA LEU A 18 9.11 -14.29 7.43
C LEU A 18 9.46 -13.34 8.57
N ILE A 19 8.55 -13.12 9.52
CA ILE A 19 8.84 -12.29 10.71
C ILE A 19 9.99 -12.87 11.52
N LYS A 20 10.02 -14.19 11.75
CA LYS A 20 11.14 -14.85 12.43
C LYS A 20 12.46 -14.67 11.69
N GLN A 21 12.46 -14.86 10.38
CA GLN A 21 13.65 -14.65 9.54
C GLN A 21 14.16 -13.21 9.63
N THR A 22 13.26 -12.21 9.63
CA THR A 22 13.64 -10.81 9.85
C THR A 22 14.34 -10.61 11.19
N GLN A 23 13.88 -11.27 12.26
CA GLN A 23 14.54 -11.16 13.57
C GLN A 23 15.94 -11.80 13.57
N GLU A 24 16.11 -12.94 12.89
CA GLU A 24 17.42 -13.59 12.74
C GLU A 24 18.41 -12.68 11.98
N GLU A 25 17.97 -12.08 10.87
CA GLU A 25 18.79 -11.14 10.10
C GLU A 25 19.13 -9.87 10.90
N ARG A 26 18.16 -9.33 11.66
CA ARG A 26 18.39 -8.19 12.56
C ARG A 26 19.46 -8.50 13.60
N SER A 27 19.39 -9.67 14.23
CA SER A 27 20.39 -10.09 15.23
C SER A 27 21.80 -10.19 14.62
N ARG A 28 21.90 -10.70 13.38
CA ARG A 28 23.18 -10.72 12.64
C ARG A 28 23.68 -9.31 12.32
N SER A 29 22.79 -8.43 11.84
CA SER A 29 23.09 -7.04 11.51
C SER A 29 23.60 -6.27 12.73
N GLU A 30 22.95 -6.43 13.89
CA GLU A 30 23.37 -5.83 15.16
C GLU A 30 24.80 -6.25 15.55
N HIS A 31 25.13 -7.54 15.39
CA HIS A 31 26.49 -8.01 15.64
C HIS A 31 27.53 -7.32 14.74
N ASN A 32 27.21 -7.13 13.46
CA ASN A 32 28.11 -6.47 12.51
C ASN A 32 28.25 -4.97 12.79
N LEU A 33 27.18 -4.30 13.22
CA LEU A 33 27.23 -2.91 13.68
C LEU A 33 28.11 -2.75 14.93
N LEU A 34 28.00 -3.67 15.90
CA LEU A 34 28.89 -3.68 17.08
C LEU A 34 30.36 -3.86 16.69
N ASN A 35 30.65 -4.68 15.68
CA ASN A 35 32.03 -4.86 15.19
C ASN A 35 32.58 -3.60 14.51
N ILE A 36 31.74 -2.84 13.80
CA ILE A 36 32.10 -1.52 13.24
C ILE A 36 32.44 -0.56 14.38
N GLN A 37 31.57 -0.46 15.39
CA GLN A 37 31.77 0.41 16.54
C GLN A 37 33.09 0.09 17.26
N LYS A 38 33.32 -1.18 17.62
CA LYS A 38 34.57 -1.62 18.28
C LYS A 38 35.82 -1.33 17.43
N THR A 39 35.71 -1.42 16.11
CA THR A 39 36.83 -1.11 15.21
C THR A 39 37.14 0.40 15.21
N HIS A 40 36.11 1.24 15.26
CA HIS A 40 36.29 2.69 15.42
C HIS A 40 36.88 3.07 16.77
N GLU A 41 36.40 2.48 17.86
CA GLU A 41 36.92 2.72 19.22
C GLU A 41 38.42 2.41 19.28
N ARG A 42 38.86 1.25 18.78
CA ARG A 42 40.29 0.90 18.73
C ARG A 42 41.12 1.88 17.91
N MET A 43 40.62 2.28 16.74
CA MET A 43 41.29 3.24 15.88
C MET A 43 41.48 4.60 16.57
N GLN A 44 40.48 5.04 17.35
CA GLN A 44 40.57 6.27 18.15
C GLN A 44 41.56 6.13 19.32
N THR A 45 41.51 5.03 20.07
CA THR A 45 42.44 4.77 21.18
C THR A 45 43.90 4.76 20.71
N GLU A 46 44.17 4.18 19.55
CA GLU A 46 45.52 4.11 18.98
C GLU A 46 45.97 5.44 18.34
N ASN A 47 45.07 6.44 18.20
CA ASN A 47 45.30 7.72 17.52
C ASN A 47 45.96 7.58 16.13
N LYS A 48 45.71 6.45 15.45
CA LYS A 48 46.36 6.08 14.19
C LYS A 48 45.32 5.65 13.15
N THR A 49 45.06 6.53 12.20
CA THR A 49 44.31 6.19 10.98
C THR A 49 45.19 5.45 9.97
N SER A 50 45.49 4.19 10.30
CA SER A 50 46.29 3.27 9.47
C SER A 50 45.51 2.77 8.24
N PRO A 51 46.18 2.46 7.11
CA PRO A 51 45.58 1.77 5.97
C PRO A 51 44.83 0.48 6.35
N TYR A 52 45.29 -0.23 7.40
CA TYR A 52 44.61 -1.41 7.92
C TYR A 52 43.17 -1.13 8.35
N TYR A 53 42.95 -0.10 9.18
CA TYR A 53 41.62 0.26 9.67
C TYR A 53 40.69 0.67 8.53
N ARG A 54 41.21 1.40 7.53
CA ARG A 54 40.44 1.76 6.34
C ARG A 54 39.95 0.54 5.57
N THR A 55 40.82 -0.44 5.32
CA THR A 55 40.45 -1.68 4.61
C THR A 55 39.46 -2.50 5.41
N LYS A 56 39.68 -2.65 6.73
CA LYS A 56 38.78 -3.41 7.61
C LYS A 56 37.39 -2.77 7.70
N LEU A 57 37.32 -1.47 7.93
CA LEU A 57 36.05 -0.74 7.99
C LEU A 57 35.30 -0.80 6.66
N ARG A 58 35.98 -0.68 5.52
CA ARG A 58 35.35 -0.85 4.20
C ARG A 58 34.68 -2.22 4.06
N GLY A 59 35.37 -3.29 4.48
CA GLY A 59 34.79 -4.64 4.50
C GLY A 59 33.54 -4.72 5.38
N LEU A 60 33.64 -4.23 6.62
CA LEU A 60 32.52 -4.22 7.56
C LEU A 60 31.32 -3.41 7.05
N TYR A 61 31.54 -2.24 6.44
CA TYR A 61 30.46 -1.45 5.83
C TYR A 61 29.82 -2.15 4.64
N THR A 62 30.61 -2.88 3.84
CA THR A 62 30.09 -3.66 2.72
C THR A 62 29.17 -4.77 3.24
N THR A 63 29.58 -5.47 4.29
CA THR A 63 28.75 -6.49 4.95
C THR A 63 27.49 -5.88 5.58
N ALA A 64 27.61 -4.79 6.33
CA ALA A 64 26.45 -4.13 6.95
C ALA A 64 25.44 -3.63 5.92
N LYS A 65 25.91 -3.16 4.76
CA LYS A 65 25.02 -2.81 3.63
C LYS A 65 24.29 -4.05 3.11
N ALA A 66 24.99 -5.16 2.91
CA ALA A 66 24.39 -6.41 2.46
C ALA A 66 23.37 -6.96 3.47
N ASP A 67 23.65 -6.86 4.78
CA ASP A 67 22.70 -7.23 5.83
C ASP A 67 21.41 -6.39 5.74
N ALA A 68 21.52 -5.07 5.54
CA ALA A 68 20.37 -4.20 5.38
C ALA A 68 19.55 -4.53 4.11
N GLU A 69 20.23 -4.88 3.01
CA GLU A 69 19.57 -5.32 1.77
C GLU A 69 18.82 -6.64 1.96
N ALA A 70 19.39 -7.59 2.72
CA ALA A 70 18.77 -8.86 3.06
C ALA A 70 17.52 -8.67 3.95
N GLU A 71 17.63 -7.89 5.04
CA GLU A 71 16.48 -7.57 5.91
C GLU A 71 15.36 -6.88 5.11
N CYS A 72 15.72 -5.93 4.24
CA CYS A 72 14.77 -5.24 3.37
C CYS A 72 14.04 -6.19 2.41
N SER A 73 14.74 -7.17 1.84
CA SER A 73 14.15 -8.18 0.95
C SER A 73 13.08 -9.03 1.67
N ILE A 74 13.35 -9.45 2.91
CA ILE A 74 12.40 -10.24 3.71
C ILE A 74 11.19 -9.40 4.10
N LEU A 75 11.40 -8.15 4.51
CA LEU A 75 10.32 -7.22 4.85
C LEU A 75 9.39 -6.96 3.66
N ARG A 76 9.91 -6.82 2.45
CA ARG A 76 9.09 -6.69 1.23
C ARG A 76 8.22 -7.92 1.01
N ARG A 77 8.80 -9.12 1.12
CA ARG A 77 8.03 -10.37 1.01
C ARG A 77 6.94 -10.47 2.07
N ALA A 78 7.20 -10.02 3.30
CA ALA A 78 6.20 -9.98 4.36
C ALA A 78 5.05 -9.00 4.03
N LEU A 79 5.37 -7.83 3.47
CA LEU A 79 4.37 -6.87 3.00
C LEU A 79 3.50 -7.44 1.88
N ASP A 80 4.10 -8.17 0.93
CA ASP A 80 3.35 -8.85 -0.14
C ASP A 80 2.35 -9.85 0.43
N LYS A 81 2.74 -10.62 1.46
CA LYS A 81 1.84 -11.56 2.15
C LYS A 81 0.69 -10.85 2.86
N ILE A 82 0.96 -9.71 3.49
CA ILE A 82 -0.09 -8.89 4.12
C ILE A 82 -1.06 -8.36 3.05
N ALA A 83 -0.55 -7.91 1.90
CA ALA A 83 -1.38 -7.43 0.80
C ALA A 83 -2.27 -8.54 0.25
N GLU A 84 -1.72 -9.75 0.06
CA GLU A 84 -2.46 -10.93 -0.40
C GLU A 84 -3.60 -11.30 0.59
N ILE A 85 -3.31 -11.34 1.89
CA ILE A 85 -4.32 -11.59 2.93
C ILE A 85 -5.45 -10.53 2.87
N LYS A 86 -5.09 -9.25 2.76
CA LYS A 86 -6.08 -8.15 2.68
C LYS A 86 -6.94 -8.27 1.42
N SER A 87 -6.37 -8.67 0.28
CA SER A 87 -7.12 -8.90 -0.96
C SER A 87 -8.18 -9.99 -0.76
N LEU A 88 -7.78 -11.14 -0.21
CA LEU A 88 -8.69 -12.27 0.04
C LEU A 88 -9.82 -11.89 1.02
N GLN A 89 -9.51 -11.09 2.05
CA GLN A 89 -10.51 -10.58 2.98
C GLN A 89 -11.50 -9.63 2.29
N GLU A 90 -11.03 -8.76 1.40
CA GLU A 90 -11.87 -7.82 0.65
C GLU A 90 -12.74 -8.54 -0.38
N GLU A 91 -12.19 -9.52 -1.11
CA GLU A 91 -12.94 -10.37 -2.03
C GLU A 91 -14.10 -11.08 -1.31
N ARG A 92 -13.84 -11.62 -0.12
CA ARG A 92 -14.88 -12.23 0.73
C ARG A 92 -15.95 -11.21 1.14
N ARG A 93 -15.55 -9.99 1.49
CA ARG A 93 -16.49 -8.90 1.86
C ARG A 93 -17.41 -8.53 0.70
N ILE A 94 -16.85 -8.42 -0.51
CA ILE A 94 -17.62 -8.14 -1.74
C ILE A 94 -18.54 -9.31 -2.06
N ALA A 95 -18.04 -10.55 -2.01
CA ALA A 95 -18.83 -11.76 -2.24
C ALA A 95 -20.02 -11.86 -1.27
N ALA A 96 -19.80 -11.65 0.03
CA ALA A 96 -20.87 -11.64 1.02
C ALA A 96 -21.91 -10.53 0.78
N LYS A 97 -21.45 -9.33 0.36
CA LYS A 97 -22.36 -8.24 -0.03
C LYS A 97 -23.17 -8.60 -1.28
N SER A 98 -22.57 -9.24 -2.27
CA SER A 98 -23.24 -9.66 -3.50
C SER A 98 -24.23 -10.81 -3.28
N ALA A 99 -23.87 -11.82 -2.48
CA ALA A 99 -24.73 -12.93 -2.11
C ALA A 99 -25.94 -12.45 -1.31
N ARG A 100 -25.76 -11.44 -0.44
CA ARG A 100 -26.86 -10.80 0.27
C ARG A 100 -27.82 -10.02 -0.63
N VAL A 101 -27.34 -9.49 -1.76
CA VAL A 101 -28.19 -8.85 -2.78
C VAL A 101 -28.97 -9.88 -3.60
N GLN A 102 -28.48 -11.12 -3.69
CA GLN A 102 -29.10 -12.22 -4.45
C GLN A 102 -30.05 -13.10 -3.62
N SER A 103 -30.07 -12.98 -2.29
CA SER A 103 -31.03 -13.68 -1.44
C SER A 103 -32.42 -13.03 -1.59
N ASP A 104 -33.25 -13.64 -2.42
CA ASP A 104 -34.63 -13.25 -2.77
C ASP A 104 -35.63 -13.21 -1.58
N ASN A 105 -35.16 -13.40 -0.35
CA ASN A 105 -35.98 -13.56 0.86
C ASN A 105 -35.78 -12.46 1.92
N ASP A 106 -34.87 -11.50 1.72
CA ASP A 106 -34.70 -10.37 2.64
C ASP A 106 -35.52 -9.17 2.11
N PRO A 107 -36.45 -8.55 2.87
CA PRO A 107 -37.17 -7.38 2.40
C PRO A 107 -36.14 -6.31 2.00
N PRO A 108 -36.28 -5.67 0.82
CA PRO A 108 -35.24 -4.83 0.27
C PRO A 108 -34.91 -3.72 1.26
N ARG A 109 -33.76 -3.85 1.94
CA ARG A 109 -33.18 -2.71 2.65
C ARG A 109 -33.05 -1.63 1.62
N LYS A 110 -33.50 -0.42 1.98
CA LYS A 110 -33.67 0.75 1.12
C LYS A 110 -32.37 1.13 0.40
N THR A 111 -31.92 0.30 -0.55
CA THR A 111 -31.18 0.74 -1.71
C THR A 111 -32.02 1.88 -2.25
N MET A 112 -31.42 3.06 -2.27
CA MET A 112 -32.08 4.28 -2.72
C MET A 112 -32.81 3.93 -4.02
N ARG A 113 -34.15 4.04 -4.01
CA ARG A 113 -34.95 3.66 -5.17
C ARG A 113 -34.39 4.41 -6.37
N ARG A 114 -34.37 3.77 -7.54
CA ARG A 114 -33.92 4.41 -8.79
C ARG A 114 -34.50 5.82 -8.95
N GLY A 115 -35.76 6.04 -8.56
CA GLY A 115 -36.38 7.37 -8.49
C GLY A 115 -35.62 8.38 -7.64
N VAL A 116 -35.20 8.03 -6.43
CA VAL A 116 -34.43 8.91 -5.53
C VAL A 116 -33.03 9.21 -6.10
N LEU A 117 -32.37 8.22 -6.70
CA LEU A 117 -31.08 8.44 -7.39
C LEU A 117 -31.24 9.37 -8.58
N MET A 118 -32.31 9.20 -9.36
CA MET A 118 -32.63 10.07 -10.48
C MET A 118 -32.98 11.49 -10.02
N THR A 119 -33.71 11.64 -8.92
CA THR A 119 -33.99 12.96 -8.32
C THR A 119 -32.70 13.62 -7.85
N LEU A 120 -31.81 12.89 -7.18
CA LEU A 120 -30.53 13.42 -6.73
C LEU A 120 -29.65 13.81 -7.93
N LEU A 121 -29.59 12.96 -8.96
CA LEU A 121 -28.87 13.25 -10.20
C LEU A 121 -29.44 14.48 -10.91
N GLN A 122 -30.77 14.62 -10.99
CA GLN A 122 -31.44 15.80 -11.56
C GLN A 122 -31.12 17.06 -10.74
N GLN A 123 -31.21 16.99 -9.41
CA GLN A 123 -30.88 18.11 -8.53
C GLN A 123 -29.42 18.54 -8.67
N SER A 124 -28.49 17.59 -8.75
CA SER A 124 -27.07 17.88 -9.01
C SER A 124 -26.85 18.43 -10.42
N ALA A 125 -27.52 17.89 -11.44
CA ALA A 125 -27.40 18.38 -12.81
C ALA A 125 -27.93 19.82 -12.98
N MET A 126 -28.90 20.24 -12.18
CA MET A 126 -29.43 21.62 -12.19
C MET A 126 -28.42 22.65 -11.66
N THR A 127 -27.48 22.25 -10.81
CA THR A 127 -26.45 23.14 -10.27
C THR A 127 -25.12 23.05 -11.00
N LEU A 128 -24.96 22.04 -11.87
CA LEU A 128 -23.77 21.88 -12.67
C LEU A 128 -23.84 22.77 -13.92
N PRO A 129 -22.73 23.42 -14.29
CA PRO A 129 -22.66 24.13 -15.54
C PRO A 129 -22.80 23.10 -16.67
N LEU A 130 -23.73 23.38 -17.56
CA LEU A 130 -24.09 22.49 -18.65
C LEU A 130 -22.95 22.26 -19.67
N TRP A 131 -21.88 23.06 -19.59
CA TRP A 131 -20.62 22.77 -20.26
C TRP A 131 -19.44 23.01 -19.33
N ILE A 132 -18.53 22.03 -19.28
CA ILE A 132 -17.23 22.11 -18.62
C ILE A 132 -16.19 21.82 -19.70
N GLY A 133 -15.61 22.88 -20.26
CA GLY A 133 -14.55 22.80 -21.26
C GLY A 133 -13.16 22.73 -20.63
N LYS A 134 -12.18 22.20 -21.37
CA LYS A 134 -10.76 22.35 -21.01
C LYS A 134 -10.29 23.78 -21.29
N PRO A 135 -9.23 24.28 -20.62
CA PRO A 135 -8.68 25.60 -20.90
C PRO A 135 -8.37 25.77 -22.41
N GLY A 136 -9.01 26.74 -23.05
CA GLY A 136 -8.82 27.04 -24.48
C GLY A 136 -9.83 26.39 -25.44
N GLU A 137 -10.71 25.51 -24.97
CA GLU A 137 -11.84 25.05 -25.79
C GLU A 137 -12.94 26.13 -25.83
N ARG A 138 -13.68 26.21 -26.95
CA ARG A 138 -14.84 27.10 -27.11
C ARG A 138 -16.13 26.31 -26.89
N CYS A 139 -17.08 26.96 -26.23
CA CYS A 139 -18.39 26.37 -25.90
C CYS A 139 -19.15 26.08 -27.21
N PRO A 140 -19.84 24.94 -27.35
CA PRO A 140 -20.69 24.69 -28.51
C PRO A 140 -21.80 25.75 -28.61
N GLU A 141 -21.92 26.42 -29.76
CA GLU A 141 -22.89 27.50 -29.99
C GLU A 141 -24.34 26.97 -30.15
N HIS A 142 -25.29 27.76 -29.65
CA HIS A 142 -26.61 27.34 -29.15
C HIS A 142 -27.78 27.62 -30.12
N ARG A 143 -28.83 26.77 -30.08
CA ARG A 143 -30.22 27.22 -30.33
C ARG A 143 -30.98 27.20 -29.00
N ASP A 144 -31.51 28.37 -28.64
CA ASP A 144 -32.64 28.60 -27.72
C ASP A 144 -32.42 28.60 -26.18
N GLY A 145 -31.93 29.73 -25.63
CA GLY A 145 -32.50 30.27 -24.37
C GLY A 145 -31.96 29.91 -22.97
N PHE A 146 -30.82 29.24 -22.77
CA PHE A 146 -30.28 28.99 -21.41
C PHE A 146 -28.89 29.62 -21.21
N HIS A 147 -28.75 30.46 -20.17
CA HIS A 147 -27.52 31.17 -19.84
C HIS A 147 -26.54 30.21 -19.13
N TRP A 148 -25.42 29.86 -19.77
CA TRP A 148 -24.40 29.01 -19.17
C TRP A 148 -23.64 29.77 -18.06
N VAL A 149 -23.59 29.22 -16.84
CA VAL A 149 -22.67 29.72 -15.80
C VAL A 149 -21.30 29.08 -16.04
N LEU A 150 -20.26 29.87 -16.34
CA LEU A 150 -18.88 29.38 -16.43
C LEU A 150 -18.29 29.22 -15.03
N LEU A 151 -17.94 28.00 -14.64
CA LEU A 151 -17.15 27.76 -13.43
C LEU A 151 -15.66 27.79 -13.82
N HIS A 152 -14.99 28.91 -13.60
CA HIS A 152 -13.52 28.98 -13.62
C HIS A 152 -13.02 28.94 -12.18
N HIS A 153 -12.44 27.81 -11.77
CA HIS A 153 -11.47 27.68 -10.66
C HIS A 153 -10.46 26.59 -11.05
#